data_AF-A0A7V6AQ47-F1
#
_entry.id   AF-A0A7V6AQ47-F1
#
_cell.length_a   1.000
_cell.length_b   1.000
_cell.length_c   1.000
_cell.angle_alpha   90.00
_cell.angle_beta   90.00
_cell.angle_gamma   90.00
#
_symmetry.space_group_name_H-M   'P 1'
#
loop_
_entity.id
_entity.type
_entity.pdbx_description
1 polymer ?
#
loop_
_entity_poly.entity_id
_entity_poly.type
_entity_poly.pdbx_seq_one_letter_code
_entity_poly.pdbx_strand_id
1 'polypeptide(L)'
;MTRLDCIPCLLAHALKTIRKSGVSEELERELFAGAVEASKILLDGAPAPVAARAIYRSISAKTGITDPFRDFKVQSTEMALRILP
;
A
#
# COMPACT_ATOMS: atom_id res chain seq x y z
N MET A 1 -20.41 -0.03 -0.77
CA MET A 1 -19.25 0.11 0.13
C MET A 1 -19.25 1.51 0.70
N THR A 2 -19.23 1.64 2.02
CA THR A 2 -19.11 2.91 2.74
C THR A 2 -17.64 3.29 2.91
N ARG A 3 -17.35 4.57 3.20
CA ARG A 3 -15.96 5.04 3.42
C ARG A 3 -15.28 4.36 4.63
N LEU A 4 -16.07 3.91 5.61
CA LEU A 4 -15.56 3.22 6.80
C LEU A 4 -15.07 1.80 6.47
N ASP A 5 -15.73 1.11 5.53
CA ASP A 5 -15.29 -0.21 5.04
C ASP A 5 -13.91 -0.14 4.36
N CYS A 6 -13.53 1.05 3.87
CA CYS A 6 -12.25 1.25 3.22
C CYS A 6 -11.08 1.33 4.21
N ILE A 7 -11.27 1.74 5.46
CA ILE A 7 -10.18 1.88 6.44
C ILE A 7 -9.44 0.54 6.68
N PRO A 8 -10.11 -0.56 7.07
CA PRO A 8 -9.42 -1.83 7.29
C PRO A 8 -8.76 -2.35 6.01
N CYS A 9 -9.40 -2.16 4.86
CA CYS A 9 -8.84 -2.52 3.57
C CYS A 9 -7.54 -1.74 3.27
N LEU A 10 -7.55 -0.42 3.46
CA LEU A 10 -6.42 0.46 3.20
C LEU A 10 -5.21 0.10 4.08
N LEU A 11 -5.45 -0.18 5.37
CA LEU A 11 -4.40 -0.58 6.30
C LEU A 11 -3.83 -1.96 5.96
N ALA A 12 -4.68 -2.92 5.56
CA ALA A 12 -4.20 -4.22 5.09
C ALA A 12 -3.30 -4.08 3.84
N HIS A 13 -3.67 -3.21 2.90
CA HIS A 13 -2.85 -2.89 1.73
C HIS A 13 -1.53 -2.22 2.10
N ALA A 14 -1.54 -1.29 3.05
CA ALA A 14 -0.34 -0.64 3.56
C ALA A 14 0.63 -1.66 4.18
N LEU A 15 0.14 -2.50 5.10
CA LEU A 15 0.96 -3.52 5.76
C LEU A 15 1.56 -4.50 4.76
N LYS A 16 0.78 -4.96 3.78
CA LYS A 16 1.26 -5.85 2.71
C LYS A 16 2.39 -5.19 1.90
N THR A 17 2.25 -3.90 1.60
CA THR A 17 3.26 -3.13 0.85
C THR A 17 4.55 -2.98 1.66
N ILE A 18 4.44 -2.63 2.94
CA ILE A 18 5.59 -2.47 3.85
C ILE A 18 6.36 -3.78 3.96
N ARG A 19 5.68 -4.91 4.21
CA ARG A 19 6.31 -6.24 4.28
C ARG A 19 7.00 -6.63 2.97
N LYS A 20 6.39 -6.31 1.83
CA LYS A 20 7.00 -6.55 0.51
C LYS A 20 8.23 -5.67 0.25
N SER A 21 8.40 -4.58 1.00
CA SER A 21 9.55 -3.71 0.89
C SER A 21 10.78 -4.27 1.63
N GLY A 22 10.64 -5.35 2.41
CA GLY A 22 11.79 -6.03 3.05
C GLY A 22 12.53 -5.17 4.07
N VAL A 23 11.82 -4.24 4.73
CA VAL A 23 12.38 -3.35 5.75
C VAL A 23 12.54 -4.04 7.11
N SER A 24 13.29 -3.44 8.03
CA SER A 24 13.40 -3.92 9.42
C SER A 24 12.05 -3.83 10.15
N GLU A 25 11.87 -4.63 11.21
CA GLU A 25 10.64 -4.61 12.01
C GLU A 25 10.38 -3.21 12.62
N GLU A 26 11.43 -2.53 13.09
CA GLU A 26 11.35 -1.16 13.62
C GLU A 26 10.75 -0.20 12.57
N LEU A 27 11.26 -0.28 11.33
CA LEU A 27 10.80 0.55 10.23
C LEU A 27 9.40 0.11 9.75
N GLU A 28 9.07 -1.18 9.79
CA GLU A 28 7.71 -1.67 9.51
C GLU A 28 6.69 -1.04 10.45
N ARG A 29 6.98 -1.01 11.77
CA ARG A 29 6.11 -0.38 12.78
C ARG A 29 5.97 1.12 12.55
N GLU A 30 7.07 1.82 12.28
CA GLU A 30 7.06 3.26 12.01
C GLU A 30 6.21 3.60 10.76
N LEU A 31 6.42 2.87 9.67
CA LEU A 31 5.67 3.03 8.43
C LEU A 31 4.18 2.73 8.61
N PHE A 32 3.85 1.67 9.35
CA PHE A 32 2.47 1.29 9.60
C PHE A 32 1.76 2.31 10.50
N ALA A 33 2.43 2.85 11.53
CA ALA A 33 1.90 3.95 12.32
C ALA A 33 1.58 5.18 11.46
N GLY A 34 2.48 5.54 10.53
CA GLY A 34 2.23 6.59 9.55
C GLY A 34 1.05 6.30 8.62
N ALA A 35 0.83 5.02 8.25
CA ALA A 35 -0.31 4.60 7.44
C ALA A 35 -1.65 4.74 8.21
N VAL A 36 -1.65 4.41 9.51
CA VAL A 36 -2.81 4.64 10.40
C VAL A 36 -3.15 6.11 10.47
N GLU A 37 -2.15 6.98 10.67
CA GLU A 37 -2.39 8.43 10.72
C GLU A 37 -2.96 8.97 9.41
N ALA A 38 -2.36 8.61 8.27
CA ALA A 38 -2.84 9.02 6.96
C ALA A 38 -4.24 8.48 6.62
N SER A 39 -4.67 7.36 7.21
CA SER A 39 -6.01 6.81 7.00
C SER A 39 -7.12 7.67 7.60
N LYS A 40 -6.81 8.53 8.58
CA LYS A 40 -7.79 9.40 9.25
C LYS A 40 -8.48 10.36 8.29
N ILE A 41 -7.84 10.75 7.18
CA ILE A 41 -8.45 11.64 6.19
C ILE A 41 -9.73 11.05 5.56
N LEU A 42 -9.91 9.72 5.62
CA LEU A 42 -11.16 9.05 5.22
C LEU A 42 -12.35 9.45 6.10
N LEU A 43 -12.10 9.73 7.38
CA LEU A 43 -13.11 10.21 8.34
C LEU A 43 -13.59 11.61 7.96
N ASP A 44 -12.70 12.43 7.39
CA ASP A 44 -13.00 13.78 6.88
C ASP A 44 -13.67 13.75 5.49
N GLY A 45 -14.02 12.57 4.99
CA GLY A 45 -14.74 12.39 3.72
C GLY A 45 -13.84 12.28 2.49
N ALA A 46 -12.51 12.25 2.64
CA ALA A 46 -11.62 12.07 1.51
C ALA A 46 -11.84 10.70 0.83
N PRO A 47 -11.69 10.59 -0.50
CA PRO A 47 -11.78 9.31 -1.19
C PRO A 47 -10.63 8.36 -0.80
N ALA A 48 -10.93 7.07 -0.67
CA ALA A 48 -9.91 6.05 -0.37
C ALA A 48 -8.67 6.06 -1.31
N PRO A 49 -8.81 6.30 -2.63
CA PRO A 49 -7.64 6.43 -3.49
C PRO A 49 -6.68 7.57 -3.09
N VAL A 50 -7.19 8.66 -2.51
CA VAL A 50 -6.36 9.78 -2.04
C VAL A 50 -5.54 9.36 -0.83
N ALA A 51 -6.18 8.71 0.15
CA ALA A 51 -5.52 8.18 1.35
C ALA A 51 -4.46 7.13 0.98
N ALA A 52 -4.81 6.18 0.10
CA ALA A 52 -3.87 5.17 -0.39
C ALA A 52 -2.63 5.84 -1.00
N ARG A 53 -2.82 6.83 -1.88
CA ARG A 53 -1.70 7.52 -2.54
C ARG A 53 -0.78 8.24 -1.55
N ALA A 54 -1.34 8.84 -0.50
CA ALA A 54 -0.55 9.47 0.55
C ALA A 54 0.31 8.44 1.31
N ILE A 55 -0.28 7.29 1.65
CA ILE A 55 0.43 6.19 2.32
C ILE A 55 1.56 5.64 1.43
N TYR A 56 1.26 5.31 0.17
CA TYR A 56 2.26 4.78 -0.77
C TYR A 56 3.44 5.75 -0.97
N ARG A 57 3.17 7.06 -1.09
CA ARG A 57 4.24 8.07 -1.19
C ARG A 57 5.09 8.15 0.07
N SER A 58 4.48 8.08 1.26
CA SER A 58 5.19 8.09 2.53
C SER A 58 6.12 6.87 2.65
N ILE A 59 5.62 5.68 2.31
CA ILE A 59 6.41 4.45 2.29
C ILE A 59 7.59 4.61 1.32
N SER A 60 7.34 5.00 0.07
CA SER A 60 8.41 5.13 -0.92
C SER A 60 9.46 6.17 -0.53
N ALA A 61 9.05 7.31 0.05
CA ALA A 61 9.96 8.35 0.49
C ALA A 61 10.88 7.90 1.63
N LYS A 62 10.37 7.08 2.56
CA LYS A 62 11.14 6.57 3.71
C LYS A 62 12.00 5.36 3.37
N THR A 63 11.55 4.50 2.45
CA THR A 63 12.28 3.26 2.11
C THR A 63 13.19 3.40 0.90
N GLY A 64 13.01 4.45 0.07
CA GLY A 64 13.68 4.58 -1.22
C GLY A 64 13.22 3.56 -2.26
N ILE A 65 12.23 2.72 -1.94
CA ILE A 65 11.73 1.67 -2.83
C ILE A 65 10.59 2.24 -3.66
N THR A 66 10.82 2.33 -4.97
CA THR A 66 9.86 2.92 -5.92
C THR A 66 8.69 2.00 -6.23
N ASP A 67 8.93 0.68 -6.30
CA ASP A 67 7.89 -0.31 -6.63
C ASP A 67 8.11 -1.64 -5.88
N PRO A 68 7.53 -1.80 -4.68
CA PRO A 68 7.62 -3.04 -3.90
C PRO A 68 6.99 -4.26 -4.57
N PHE A 69 6.21 -4.06 -5.64
CA PHE A 69 5.49 -5.11 -6.33
C PHE A 69 6.07 -5.45 -7.71
N ARG A 70 7.24 -4.91 -8.07
CA ARG A 70 7.84 -5.08 -9.41
C ARG A 70 7.86 -6.55 -9.87
N ASP A 71 8.46 -7.43 -9.06
CA ASP A 71 8.60 -8.85 -9.43
C ASP A 71 7.25 -9.56 -9.52
N PHE A 72 6.32 -9.22 -8.61
CA PHE A 72 4.96 -9.74 -8.64
C PHE A 72 4.21 -9.31 -9.90
N LYS A 73 4.40 -8.07 -10.36
CA LYS A 73 3.83 -7.57 -11.61
C LYS A 73 4.38 -8.33 -12.81
N VAL A 74 5.70 -8.53 -12.87
CA VAL A 74 6.35 -9.31 -13.95
C VAL A 74 5.75 -10.71 -14.03
N GLN A 75 5.70 -11.44 -12.91
CA GLN A 75 5.13 -12.79 -12.87
C GLN A 75 3.65 -12.83 -13.27
N SER A 76 2.88 -11.85 -12.82
CA SER A 76 1.46 -11.74 -13.17
C SER A 76 1.26 -11.47 -14.67
N THR A 77 2.10 -10.60 -15.25
CA THR A 77 2.10 -10.31 -16.69
C THR A 77 2.48 -11.55 -17.50
N GLU A 78 3.54 -12.25 -17.12
CA GLU A 78 3.96 -13.51 -17.78
C GLU A 78 2.87 -14.59 -17.71
N MET A 79 2.15 -14.68 -16.60
CA MET A 79 1.01 -15.59 -16.48
C MET A 79 -0.15 -15.19 -17.39
N ALA A 80 -0.48 -13.90 -17.45
CA ALA A 80 -1.55 -13.39 -18.31
C ALA A 80 -1.22 -13.57 -19.80
N LEU A 81 0.04 -13.38 -20.21
CA LEU A 81 0.48 -13.59 -21.58
C LEU A 81 0.36 -15.05 -22.04
N ARG A 82 0.51 -16.02 -21.13
CA ARG A 82 0.38 -17.45 -21.45
C ARG A 82 -1.05 -17.90 -21.73
N ILE A 83 -2.06 -17.10 -21.37
CA ILE A 83 -3.49 -17.41 -21.55
C ILE A 83 -4.16 -16.51 -22.60
N LEU A 84 -3.39 -15.65 -23.27
CA LEU A 84 -3.89 -14.86 -24.40
C LEU A 84 -4.12 -15.79 -25.61
N PRO A 85 -5.23 -15.62 -26.36
CA PRO A 85 -5.56 -16.45 -27.52
C PRO A 85 -4.53 -16.36 -28.66
#